data_AF-A0AAW5KF30-F1
#
_entry.id   AF-A0AAW5KF30-F1
#
_cell.length_a   1.000
_cell.length_b   1.000
_cell.length_c   1.000
_cell.angle_alpha   90.00
_cell.angle_beta   90.00
_cell.angle_gamma   90.00
#
_symmetry.space_group_name_H-M   'P 1'
#
loop_
_entity.id
_entity.type
_entity.pdbx_description
1 polymer ?
#
loop_
_entity_poly.entity_id
_entity_poly.type
_entity_poly.pdbx_seq_one_letter_code
_entity_poly.pdbx_strand_id
1 'polypeptide(L)'
;HPMGMPPLSQLAHKGSKVVIAFPDRVKGGEQPTAHRKVSIPIILEELYKAGVEKKDILLLCSSGLHRKNTEEEIHRVLGDELFSQFWPTGQIRNHDSEDYKHLVDLGTTPRGDPVLVNKYVYDADVA
;
A
#
# COMPACT_ATOMS: atom_id res chain seq x y z
N HIS A 1 16.67 -8.90 8.80
CA HIS A 1 17.01 -8.31 10.10
C HIS A 1 16.45 -6.88 10.16
N PRO A 2 15.23 -6.68 10.70
CA PRO A 2 14.65 -5.35 10.87
C PRO A 2 15.48 -4.51 11.86
N MET A 3 15.46 -3.18 11.69
CA MET A 3 16.15 -2.24 12.59
C MET A 3 15.13 -1.59 13.53
N GLY A 4 15.31 -1.73 14.84
CA GLY A 4 14.48 -1.04 15.85
C GLY A 4 13.04 -1.54 16.00
N MET A 5 12.67 -2.65 15.35
CA MET A 5 11.33 -3.22 15.40
C MET A 5 11.33 -4.74 15.19
N PRO A 6 10.27 -5.46 15.59
CA PRO A 6 10.06 -6.86 15.24
C PRO A 6 9.99 -7.08 13.71
N PRO A 7 10.27 -8.30 13.22
CA PRO A 7 10.07 -8.62 11.80
C PRO A 7 8.58 -8.61 11.43
N LEU A 8 8.29 -8.43 10.14
CA LEU A 8 6.90 -8.40 9.63
C LEU A 8 6.10 -9.65 10.04
N SER A 9 6.75 -10.80 10.09
CA SER A 9 6.18 -12.08 10.53
C SER A 9 5.74 -12.12 12.00
N GLN A 10 6.12 -11.13 12.81
CA GLN A 10 5.63 -10.94 14.18
C GLN A 10 4.65 -9.77 14.33
N LEU A 11 4.60 -8.87 13.34
CA LEU A 11 3.70 -7.71 13.35
C LEU A 11 2.33 -8.06 12.77
N ALA A 12 2.33 -8.89 11.71
CA ALA A 12 1.11 -9.41 11.12
C ALA A 12 0.80 -10.82 11.66
N HIS A 13 -0.47 -11.18 11.62
CA HIS A 13 -0.96 -12.51 11.97
C HIS A 13 -2.21 -12.84 11.14
N LYS A 14 -2.66 -14.09 11.22
CA LYS A 14 -3.93 -14.49 10.57
C LYS A 14 -5.08 -13.59 11.00
N GLY A 15 -5.75 -12.98 10.03
CA GLY A 15 -6.87 -12.04 10.24
C GLY A 15 -6.46 -10.57 10.33
N SER A 16 -5.16 -10.24 10.31
CA SER A 16 -4.72 -8.84 10.21
C SER A 16 -5.16 -8.23 8.88
N LYS A 17 -5.71 -7.01 8.93
CA LYS A 17 -5.90 -6.14 7.76
C LYS A 17 -4.59 -5.44 7.44
N VAL A 18 -4.09 -5.64 6.23
CA VAL A 18 -2.78 -5.14 5.81
C VAL A 18 -2.94 -4.17 4.64
N VAL A 19 -2.29 -3.02 4.71
CA VAL A 19 -2.08 -2.14 3.57
C VAL A 19 -0.61 -2.19 3.16
N ILE A 20 -0.33 -2.32 1.86
CA ILE A 20 1.01 -2.12 1.31
C ILE A 20 0.95 -0.84 0.48
N ALA A 21 1.47 0.24 1.06
CA ALA A 21 1.61 1.51 0.34
C ALA A 21 2.78 1.43 -0.65
N PHE A 22 2.55 1.82 -1.90
CA PHE A 22 3.60 1.86 -2.93
C PHE A 22 3.60 3.19 -3.68
N PRO A 23 4.78 3.69 -4.11
CA PRO A 23 4.87 4.97 -4.80
C PRO A 23 4.23 4.93 -6.19
N ASP A 24 3.73 6.07 -6.67
CA ASP A 24 3.11 6.18 -7.98
C ASP A 24 4.11 6.16 -9.16
N ARG A 25 3.58 6.22 -10.38
CA ARG A 25 4.34 6.20 -11.64
C ARG A 25 5.45 7.24 -11.72
N VAL A 26 5.29 8.43 -11.14
CA VAL A 26 6.28 9.51 -11.33
C VAL A 26 7.63 9.20 -10.69
N LYS A 27 7.69 8.20 -9.79
CA LYS A 27 8.95 7.67 -9.27
C LYS A 27 9.67 6.73 -10.25
N GLY A 28 9.15 6.58 -11.47
CA GLY A 28 9.61 5.62 -12.45
C GLY A 28 9.46 4.18 -11.95
N GLY A 29 10.26 3.27 -12.51
CA GLY A 29 10.27 1.88 -12.08
C GLY A 29 9.20 1.03 -12.75
N GLU A 30 9.21 0.98 -14.09
CA GLU A 30 8.38 0.04 -14.88
C GLU A 30 9.19 -1.16 -15.40
N GLN A 31 10.53 -1.12 -15.29
CA GLN A 31 11.40 -2.22 -15.66
C GLN A 31 11.18 -3.47 -14.78
N PRO A 32 11.56 -4.68 -15.22
CA PRO A 32 11.28 -5.93 -14.50
C PRO A 32 11.77 -5.97 -13.04
N THR A 33 12.91 -5.35 -12.75
CA THR A 33 13.52 -5.30 -11.41
C THR A 33 13.17 -4.03 -10.62
N ALA A 34 12.13 -3.31 -11.03
CA ALA A 34 11.66 -2.15 -10.30
C ALA A 34 11.29 -2.52 -8.86
N HIS A 35 11.53 -1.58 -7.93
CA HIS A 35 11.36 -1.78 -6.49
C HIS A 35 10.01 -2.36 -6.11
N ARG A 36 8.91 -2.01 -6.78
CA ARG A 36 7.56 -2.53 -6.50
C ARG A 36 7.42 -4.00 -6.91
N LYS A 37 7.92 -4.34 -8.10
CA LYS A 37 7.88 -5.70 -8.66
C LYS A 37 8.77 -6.67 -7.90
N VAL A 38 9.77 -6.17 -7.19
CA VAL A 38 10.65 -6.97 -6.33
C VAL A 38 10.17 -6.99 -4.89
N SER A 39 9.88 -5.83 -4.30
CA SER A 39 9.63 -5.73 -2.86
C SER A 39 8.24 -6.22 -2.47
N ILE A 40 7.20 -5.94 -3.27
CA ILE A 40 5.83 -6.34 -2.91
C ILE A 40 5.71 -7.87 -2.86
N PRO A 41 6.21 -8.65 -3.84
CA PRO A 41 6.18 -10.12 -3.73
C PRO A 41 6.90 -10.66 -2.49
N ILE A 42 8.05 -10.09 -2.12
CA ILE A 42 8.79 -10.49 -0.91
C ILE A 42 7.99 -10.17 0.37
N ILE A 43 7.35 -9.00 0.42
CA ILE A 43 6.46 -8.61 1.53
C ILE A 43 5.28 -9.58 1.62
N LEU A 44 4.64 -9.90 0.49
CA LEU A 44 3.52 -10.84 0.43
C LEU A 44 3.94 -12.23 0.93
N GLU A 45 5.13 -12.72 0.57
CA GLU A 45 5.65 -14.00 1.05
C GLU A 45 5.73 -14.03 2.59
N GLU A 46 6.26 -12.98 3.21
CA GLU A 46 6.35 -12.87 4.68
C GLU A 46 4.98 -12.76 5.35
N LEU A 47 4.04 -12.02 4.75
CA LEU A 47 2.66 -11.92 5.25
C LEU A 47 1.93 -13.26 5.18
N TYR A 48 2.09 -14.00 4.08
CA TYR A 48 1.49 -15.32 3.91
C TYR A 48 2.07 -16.34 4.89
N LYS A 49 3.39 -16.29 5.16
CA LYS A 49 4.01 -17.10 6.24
C LYS A 49 3.45 -16.76 7.62
N ALA A 50 3.09 -15.50 7.86
CA ALA A 50 2.42 -15.07 9.09
C ALA A 50 0.92 -15.46 9.15
N GLY A 51 0.39 -16.05 8.08
CA GLY A 51 -1.00 -16.53 7.99
C GLY A 51 -2.00 -15.47 7.53
N VAL A 52 -1.56 -14.29 7.09
CA VAL A 52 -2.43 -13.29 6.47
C VAL A 52 -2.99 -13.87 5.17
N GLU A 53 -4.29 -13.73 4.94
CA GLU A 53 -4.92 -14.20 3.70
C GLU A 53 -4.92 -13.08 2.66
N LYS A 54 -4.79 -13.43 1.37
CA LYS A 54 -4.79 -12.46 0.26
C LYS A 54 -5.95 -11.45 0.35
N LYS A 55 -7.15 -11.91 0.73
CA LYS A 55 -8.37 -11.09 0.84
C LYS A 55 -8.23 -9.92 1.84
N ASP A 56 -7.30 -10.01 2.78
CA ASP A 56 -7.09 -9.04 3.86
C ASP A 56 -5.98 -8.03 3.52
N ILE A 57 -5.42 -8.08 2.29
CA ILE A 57 -4.33 -7.22 1.83
C ILE A 57 -4.82 -6.19 0.81
N LEU A 58 -4.48 -4.92 0.99
CA LEU A 58 -4.75 -3.85 0.03
C LEU A 58 -3.44 -3.25 -0.49
N LEU A 59 -3.29 -3.11 -1.81
CA LEU A 59 -2.20 -2.36 -2.43
C LEU A 59 -2.66 -0.91 -2.67
N LEU A 60 -2.03 0.06 -2.00
CA LEU A 60 -2.39 1.48 -2.10
C LEU A 60 -1.31 2.28 -2.84
N CYS A 61 -1.64 2.77 -4.03
CA CYS A 61 -0.79 3.70 -4.78
C CYS A 61 -0.78 5.07 -4.07
N SER A 62 0.31 5.39 -3.40
CA SER A 62 0.51 6.61 -2.61
C SER A 62 0.99 7.76 -3.52
N SER A 63 0.07 8.32 -4.29
CA SER A 63 0.33 9.41 -5.25
C SER A 63 0.50 10.80 -4.63
N GLY A 64 0.23 10.96 -3.33
CA GLY A 64 0.18 12.30 -2.72
C GLY A 64 -0.85 13.18 -3.42
N LEU A 65 -0.44 14.38 -3.85
CA LEU A 65 -1.28 15.33 -4.58
C LEU A 65 -1.30 15.11 -6.11
N HIS A 66 -0.63 14.09 -6.62
CA HIS A 66 -0.67 13.83 -8.07
C HIS A 66 -2.04 13.28 -8.47
N ARG A 67 -2.40 13.46 -9.76
CA ARG A 67 -3.57 12.79 -10.34
C ARG A 67 -3.52 11.28 -10.11
N LYS A 68 -4.69 10.65 -10.09
CA LYS A 68 -4.81 9.19 -10.07
C LYS A 68 -4.10 8.57 -11.28
N ASN A 69 -3.45 7.44 -11.05
CA ASN A 69 -2.84 6.64 -12.11
C ASN A 69 -3.96 5.89 -12.85
N THR A 70 -3.83 5.78 -14.17
CA THR A 70 -4.75 4.96 -14.97
C THR A 70 -4.51 3.48 -14.69
N GLU A 71 -5.43 2.64 -15.15
CA GLU A 71 -5.30 1.18 -15.10
C GLU A 71 -3.99 0.71 -15.74
N GLU A 72 -3.67 1.21 -16.93
CA GLU A 72 -2.48 0.83 -17.69
C GLU A 72 -1.19 1.32 -17.02
N GLU A 73 -1.24 2.46 -16.32
CA GLU A 73 -0.11 2.95 -15.53
C GLU A 73 0.11 2.07 -14.30
N ILE A 74 -0.94 1.71 -13.56
CA ILE A 74 -0.86 0.79 -12.43
C ILE A 74 -0.35 -0.58 -12.88
N HIS A 75 -0.87 -1.11 -14.00
CA HIS A 75 -0.43 -2.38 -14.58
C HIS A 75 1.06 -2.36 -14.92
N ARG A 76 1.55 -1.32 -15.60
CA ARG A 76 2.99 -1.20 -15.91
C ARG A 76 3.87 -1.13 -14.67
N VAL A 77 3.42 -0.40 -13.65
CA VAL A 77 4.15 -0.16 -12.40
C VAL A 77 4.21 -1.41 -11.51
N LEU A 78 3.14 -2.20 -11.45
CA LEU A 78 3.06 -3.41 -10.63
C LEU A 78 3.44 -4.69 -11.38
N GLY A 79 3.35 -4.70 -12.71
CA GLY A 79 3.58 -5.87 -13.55
C GLY A 79 2.42 -6.86 -13.54
N ASP A 80 2.47 -7.81 -14.48
CA ASP A 80 1.37 -8.74 -14.78
C ASP A 80 0.94 -9.57 -13.57
N GLU A 81 1.90 -10.06 -12.79
CA GLU A 81 1.63 -10.96 -11.67
C GLU A 81 0.83 -10.28 -10.55
N LEU A 82 1.31 -9.15 -10.03
CA LEU A 82 0.61 -8.41 -8.98
C LEU A 82 -0.72 -7.85 -9.49
N PHE A 83 -0.73 -7.32 -10.71
CA PHE A 83 -1.93 -6.73 -11.28
C PHE A 83 -3.03 -7.77 -11.48
N SER A 84 -2.73 -8.91 -12.12
CA SER A 84 -3.71 -9.98 -12.35
C SER A 84 -4.25 -10.58 -11.05
N GLN A 85 -3.45 -10.61 -9.99
CA GLN A 85 -3.88 -11.11 -8.69
C GLN A 85 -4.81 -10.12 -7.95
N PHE A 86 -4.45 -8.83 -7.88
CA PHE A 86 -5.11 -7.88 -6.96
C PHE A 86 -6.09 -6.91 -7.65
N TRP A 87 -5.93 -6.64 -8.95
CA TRP A 87 -6.80 -5.70 -9.68
C TRP A 87 -8.25 -6.22 -9.81
N PRO A 88 -8.50 -7.46 -10.25
CA PRO A 88 -9.87 -7.94 -10.48
C PRO A 88 -10.73 -8.02 -9.21
N THR A 89 -10.09 -8.08 -8.03
CA THR A 89 -10.76 -8.12 -6.74
C THR A 89 -10.91 -6.72 -6.10
N GLY A 90 -10.50 -5.65 -6.79
CA GLY A 90 -10.58 -4.28 -6.29
C GLY A 90 -9.60 -3.96 -5.15
N GLN A 91 -8.53 -4.76 -5.01
CA GLN A 91 -7.53 -4.64 -3.96
C GLN A 91 -6.34 -3.77 -4.36
N ILE A 92 -6.42 -3.04 -5.47
CA ILE A 92 -5.46 -2.01 -5.87
C ILE A 92 -6.22 -0.69 -5.96
N ARG A 93 -5.74 0.33 -5.23
CA ARG A 93 -6.41 1.63 -5.16
C ARG A 93 -5.42 2.77 -5.32
N ASN A 94 -5.87 3.86 -5.93
CA ASN A 94 -5.16 5.13 -5.86
C ASN A 94 -5.54 5.86 -4.58
N HIS A 95 -4.56 6.49 -3.93
CA HIS A 95 -4.82 7.52 -2.95
C HIS A 95 -5.51 8.72 -3.63
N ASP A 96 -6.39 9.37 -2.89
CA ASP A 96 -7.06 10.61 -3.28
C ASP A 96 -7.02 11.57 -2.09
N SER A 97 -6.25 12.65 -2.21
CA SER A 97 -6.10 13.66 -1.17
C SER A 97 -7.29 14.61 -1.09
N GLU A 98 -8.18 14.59 -2.08
CA GLU A 98 -9.40 15.43 -2.12
C GLU A 98 -10.65 14.67 -1.70
N ASP A 99 -10.57 13.35 -1.51
CA ASP A 99 -11.66 12.53 -1.00
C ASP A 99 -11.70 12.54 0.53
N TYR A 100 -12.20 13.64 1.10
CA TYR A 100 -12.35 13.80 2.55
C TYR A 100 -13.21 12.73 3.23
N LYS A 101 -14.02 11.95 2.50
CA LYS A 101 -14.77 10.82 3.09
C LYS A 101 -13.87 9.63 3.41
N HIS A 102 -12.72 9.52 2.74
CA HIS A 102 -11.72 8.47 2.94
C HIS A 102 -10.41 9.01 3.54
N LEU A 103 -10.48 10.17 4.19
CA LEU A 103 -9.41 10.71 5.02
C LEU A 103 -9.82 10.72 6.49
N VAL A 104 -8.85 10.51 7.36
CA VAL A 104 -8.98 10.65 8.82
C VAL A 104 -8.14 11.82 9.27
N ASP A 105 -8.78 12.76 9.96
CA ASP A 105 -8.12 13.91 10.59
C ASP A 105 -7.51 13.48 11.92
N LEU A 106 -6.18 13.61 12.04
CA LEU A 106 -5.41 13.30 13.25
C LEU A 106 -5.09 14.56 14.07
N GLY A 107 -5.68 15.71 13.72
CA GLY A 107 -5.42 17.00 14.34
C GLY A 107 -4.28 17.73 13.67
N THR A 108 -3.47 18.43 14.47
CA THR A 108 -2.40 19.30 13.98
C THR A 108 -1.03 18.93 14.56
N THR A 109 0.02 19.18 13.80
CA THR A 109 1.41 19.10 14.28
C THR A 109 1.69 20.19 15.34
N PRO A 110 2.80 20.13 16.09
CA PRO A 110 3.19 21.20 17.02
C PRO A 110 3.36 22.59 16.38
N ARG A 111 3.50 22.66 15.05
CA ARG A 111 3.55 23.93 14.29
C ARG A 111 2.18 24.40 13.79
N GLY A 112 1.13 23.62 14.01
CA GLY A 112 -0.24 23.91 13.55
C GLY A 112 -0.60 23.35 12.18
N ASP A 113 0.26 22.53 11.55
CA ASP A 113 -0.03 21.95 10.24
C ASP A 113 -1.09 20.83 10.38
N PRO A 114 -2.19 20.82 9.60
CA PRO A 114 -3.19 19.75 9.66
C PRO A 114 -2.61 18.41 9.19
N VAL A 115 -2.99 17.32 9.86
CA VAL A 115 -2.54 15.96 9.56
C VAL A 115 -3.74 15.11 9.18
N LEU A 116 -3.90 14.87 7.87
CA LEU A 116 -4.90 13.96 7.33
C LEU A 116 -4.20 12.75 6.74
N VAL A 117 -4.72 11.56 7.05
CA VAL A 117 -4.19 10.28 6.56
C VAL A 117 -5.26 9.49 5.83
N ASN A 118 -4.84 8.62 4.91
CA ASN A 118 -5.78 7.76 4.21
C ASN A 118 -6.44 6.76 5.18
N LYS A 119 -7.77 6.68 5.13
CA LYS A 119 -8.55 5.84 6.05
C LYS A 119 -8.16 4.36 6.00
N TYR A 120 -7.79 3.83 4.83
CA TYR A 120 -7.36 2.43 4.73
C TYR A 120 -6.07 2.17 5.49
N VAL A 121 -5.13 3.13 5.49
CA VAL A 121 -3.88 3.04 6.26
C VAL A 121 -4.17 3.18 7.76
N TYR A 122 -5.03 4.12 8.15
CA TYR A 122 -5.39 4.35 9.55
C TYR A 122 -6.12 3.15 10.17
N ASP A 123 -7.02 2.51 9.42
CA ASP A 123 -7.83 1.38 9.89
C ASP A 123 -7.08 0.02 9.78
N ALA A 124 -5.85 -0.01 9.26
CA ALA A 124 -5.07 -1.24 9.10
C ALA A 124 -4.40 -1.66 10.40
N ASP A 125 -4.24 -2.97 10.60
CA ASP A 125 -3.44 -3.51 11.69
C ASP A 125 -1.94 -3.38 11.40
N VAL A 126 -1.57 -3.44 10.11
CA VAL A 126 -0.21 -3.26 9.61
C VAL A 126 -0.26 -2.47 8.29
N ALA A 127 0.56 -1.42 8.16
CA ALA A 127 0.66 -0.59 6.96
C ALA A 127 2.10 -0.17 6.64
#